data_AF-A0A9D8EIG3-F1
#
_entry.id   AF-A0A9D8EIG3-F1
#
_cell.length_a   1.000
_cell.length_b   1.000
_cell.length_c   1.000
_cell.angle_alpha   90.00
_cell.angle_beta   90.00
_cell.angle_gamma   90.00
#
_symmetry.space_group_name_H-M   'P 1'
#
loop_
_entity.id
_entity.type
_entity.pdbx_description
1 polymer ?
#
loop_
_entity_poly.entity_id
_entity_poly.type
_entity_poly.pdbx_seq_one_letter_code
_entity_poly.pdbx_strand_id
1 'polypeptide(L)'
;MDFNTFGFKPDKKRILAALNGTSMDKVPLFDNYIDNLLVEKIIGYNAGNTCAAIGDPYRGDARAVVAGDMCIPMDPEDFKNLCNIICQDSVMIEEFPFMQ
;
A
#
# COMPACT_ATOMS: atom_id res chain seq x y z
N MET A 1 -19.00 -4.21 -4.28
CA MET A 1 -18.19 -4.64 -5.45
C MET A 1 -17.19 -5.59 -4.88
N ASP A 2 -17.31 -6.88 -5.18
CA ASP A 2 -16.44 -7.87 -4.56
C ASP A 2 -15.06 -7.78 -5.24
N PHE A 3 -14.03 -7.51 -4.44
CA PHE A 3 -12.66 -7.50 -4.93
C PHE A 3 -12.30 -8.94 -5.34
N ASN A 4 -12.27 -9.21 -6.64
CA ASN A 4 -12.01 -10.55 -7.16
C ASN A 4 -10.53 -10.70 -7.53
N THR A 5 -9.81 -11.46 -6.72
CA THR A 5 -8.40 -11.78 -6.94
C THR A 5 -8.21 -12.97 -7.87
N PHE A 6 -9.27 -13.51 -8.47
CA PHE A 6 -9.27 -14.71 -9.32
C PHE A 6 -8.60 -15.93 -8.67
N GLY A 7 -8.65 -16.01 -7.34
CA GLY A 7 -8.02 -17.08 -6.56
C GLY A 7 -6.50 -16.94 -6.39
N PHE A 8 -5.90 -15.85 -6.87
CA PHE A 8 -4.51 -15.55 -6.58
C PHE A 8 -4.30 -15.29 -5.09
N LYS A 9 -3.07 -15.54 -4.65
CA LYS A 9 -2.56 -15.21 -3.32
C LYS A 9 -1.27 -14.41 -3.46
N PRO A 10 -0.88 -13.61 -2.45
CA PRO A 10 0.46 -13.05 -2.38
C PRO A 10 1.54 -14.10 -2.63
N ASP A 11 2.47 -13.82 -3.54
CA ASP A 11 3.63 -14.66 -3.81
C ASP A 11 4.88 -13.82 -4.12
N LYS A 12 5.77 -13.73 -3.15
CA LYS A 12 7.06 -13.03 -3.27
C LYS A 12 7.94 -13.56 -4.41
N LYS A 13 7.72 -14.78 -4.90
CA LYS A 13 8.49 -15.32 -6.03
C LYS A 13 8.23 -14.52 -7.31
N ARG A 14 7.05 -13.90 -7.46
CA ARG A 14 6.73 -13.09 -8.64
C ARG A 14 7.61 -11.86 -8.75
N ILE A 15 7.73 -11.08 -7.66
CA ILE A 15 8.57 -9.87 -7.67
C ILE A 15 10.05 -10.23 -7.88
N LEU A 16 10.52 -11.32 -7.26
CA LEU A 16 11.89 -11.80 -7.49
C LEU A 16 12.09 -12.25 -8.94
N ALA A 17 11.12 -12.94 -9.53
CA ALA A 17 11.20 -13.37 -10.92
C ALA A 17 11.26 -12.17 -11.88
N ALA A 18 10.42 -11.15 -11.65
CA ALA A 18 10.41 -9.92 -12.42
C ALA A 18 11.73 -9.15 -12.34
N LEU A 19 12.29 -8.98 -11.14
CA LEU A 19 13.57 -8.31 -10.92
C LEU A 19 14.75 -9.05 -11.59
N ASN A 20 14.67 -10.37 -11.67
CA ASN A 20 15.68 -11.21 -12.33
C ASN A 20 15.44 -11.39 -13.84
N GLY A 21 14.38 -10.82 -14.42
CA GLY A 21 14.05 -10.99 -15.84
C GLY A 21 13.65 -12.43 -16.21
N THR A 22 13.11 -13.18 -15.26
CA THR A 22 12.68 -14.58 -15.45
C THR A 22 11.15 -14.70 -15.59
N SER A 23 10.65 -15.89 -15.94
CA SER A 23 9.22 -16.13 -16.14
C SER A 23 8.40 -15.99 -14.86
N MET A 24 7.22 -15.42 -14.97
CA MET A 24 6.21 -15.27 -13.90
C MET A 24 4.81 -15.62 -14.43
N ASP A 25 3.93 -16.08 -13.55
CA ASP A 25 2.54 -16.45 -13.86
C ASP A 25 1.63 -15.23 -14.11
N LYS A 26 1.96 -14.08 -13.51
CA LYS A 26 1.34 -12.77 -13.74
C LYS A 26 2.30 -11.63 -13.35
N VAL A 27 1.93 -10.40 -13.69
CA VAL A 27 2.62 -9.19 -13.22
C VAL A 27 2.54 -9.11 -11.68
N PRO A 28 3.65 -8.86 -10.96
CA PRO A 28 3.63 -8.73 -9.51
C PRO A 28 2.82 -7.50 -9.09
N LEU A 29 2.01 -7.63 -8.03
CA LEU A 29 1.30 -6.48 -7.48
C LEU A 29 2.10 -5.84 -6.36
N PHE A 30 2.39 -4.55 -6.52
CA PHE A 30 3.07 -3.71 -5.55
C PHE A 30 2.45 -2.32 -5.59
N ASP A 31 1.66 -1.99 -4.57
CA ASP A 31 1.07 -0.66 -4.42
C ASP A 31 1.39 -0.13 -3.02
N ASN A 32 1.84 1.12 -2.97
CA ASN A 32 2.26 1.78 -1.74
C ASN A 32 1.30 2.92 -1.34
N TYR A 33 0.48 3.41 -2.26
CA TYR A 33 -0.45 4.50 -2.00
C TYR A 33 -1.86 4.11 -2.42
N ILE A 34 -2.65 3.73 -1.42
CA ILE A 34 -4.07 3.46 -1.54
C ILE A 34 -4.79 4.53 -0.72
N ASP A 35 -5.49 5.42 -1.42
CA ASP A 35 -6.25 6.52 -0.85
C ASP A 35 -7.36 6.03 0.09
N ASN A 36 -7.74 6.83 1.09
CA ASN A 36 -8.68 6.42 2.14
C ASN A 36 -10.05 5.98 1.61
N LEU A 37 -10.56 6.61 0.54
CA LEU A 37 -11.83 6.20 -0.05
C LEU A 37 -11.75 4.82 -0.72
N LEU A 38 -10.59 4.47 -1.28
CA LEU A 38 -10.36 3.17 -1.88
C LEU A 38 -10.15 2.10 -0.79
N VAL A 39 -9.41 2.43 0.27
CA VAL A 39 -9.26 1.57 1.45
C VAL A 39 -10.63 1.25 2.06
N GLU A 40 -11.46 2.26 2.32
CA GLU A 40 -12.79 2.06 2.90
C GLU A 40 -13.66 1.16 2.02
N LYS A 41 -13.59 1.35 0.69
CA LYS A 41 -14.30 0.49 -0.26
C LYS A 41 -13.81 -0.96 -0.26
N ILE A 42 -12.53 -1.20 0.03
CA ILE A 42 -11.92 -2.53 0.03
C ILE A 42 -12.18 -3.26 1.36
N ILE A 43 -11.93 -2.58 2.48
CA ILE A 43 -11.97 -3.17 3.83
C ILE A 43 -13.39 -3.12 4.43
N GLY A 44 -14.21 -2.14 4.04
CA GLY A 44 -15.59 -1.98 4.50
C GLY A 44 -15.79 -1.04 5.69
N TYR A 45 -14.73 -0.37 6.16
CA TYR A 45 -14.79 0.74 7.12
C TYR A 45 -13.62 1.69 6.88
N ASN A 46 -13.71 2.90 7.44
CA ASN A 46 -12.65 3.90 7.36
C ASN A 46 -11.43 3.49 8.20
N ALA A 47 -10.44 2.90 7.55
CA ALA A 47 -9.16 2.47 8.13
C ALA A 47 -8.01 3.45 7.84
N GLY A 48 -8.30 4.68 7.39
CA GLY A 48 -7.28 5.64 6.95
C GLY A 48 -6.73 5.33 5.55
N ASN A 49 -5.51 5.79 5.27
CA ASN A 49 -4.81 5.55 3.99
C ASN A 49 -3.45 4.88 4.23
N THR A 50 -2.83 4.32 3.19
CA THR A 50 -1.52 3.64 3.31
C THR A 50 -0.33 4.61 3.29
N CYS A 51 -0.57 5.92 3.33
CA CYS A 51 0.47 6.94 3.26
C CYS A 51 1.01 7.29 4.64
N ALA A 52 2.29 7.71 4.70
CA ALA A 52 2.87 8.28 5.90
C ALA A 52 2.17 9.61 6.26
N ALA A 53 2.04 9.85 7.57
CA ALA A 53 1.23 10.93 8.14
C ALA A 53 1.70 12.36 7.81
N ILE A 54 2.79 12.55 7.06
CA ILE A 54 3.38 13.86 6.81
C ILE A 54 3.93 13.88 5.39
N GLY A 55 3.50 14.88 4.64
CA GLY A 55 3.99 15.14 3.30
C GLY A 55 5.49 15.08 3.20
N ASP A 56 5.97 14.33 2.22
CA ASP A 56 7.38 14.25 1.88
C ASP A 56 7.92 15.67 1.61
N PRO A 57 8.75 16.26 2.50
CA PRO A 57 9.26 17.61 2.31
C PRO A 57 10.21 17.70 1.10
N TYR A 58 10.72 16.56 0.60
CA TYR A 58 11.57 16.46 -0.58
C TYR A 58 10.77 16.35 -1.87
N ARG A 59 9.46 16.07 -1.82
CA ARG A 59 8.56 16.21 -2.98
C ARG A 59 8.25 17.67 -3.33
N GLY A 60 8.73 18.63 -2.53
CA GLY A 60 8.65 20.06 -2.83
C GLY A 60 7.23 20.63 -2.85
N ASP A 61 6.23 19.85 -2.43
CA ASP A 61 4.84 20.24 -2.41
C ASP A 61 4.40 20.49 -0.97
N ALA A 62 4.27 21.75 -0.58
CA ALA A 62 3.69 22.15 0.70
C ALA A 62 2.21 21.71 0.85
N ARG A 63 1.57 21.23 -0.23
CA ARG A 63 0.24 20.61 -0.24
C ARG A 63 0.29 19.09 -0.02
N ALA A 64 1.46 18.51 0.22
CA ALA A 64 1.57 17.14 0.74
C ALA A 64 1.07 17.02 2.20
N VAL A 65 0.25 17.96 2.65
CA VAL A 65 -0.88 17.66 3.51
C VAL A 65 -1.75 16.62 2.78
N VAL A 66 -1.36 15.34 2.90
CA VAL A 66 -2.10 14.20 2.35
C VAL A 66 -3.54 14.33 2.86
N ALA A 67 -4.45 14.74 1.97
CA ALA A 67 -5.84 15.07 2.28
C ALA A 67 -6.01 15.95 3.55
N GLY A 68 -5.56 17.21 3.54
CA GLY A 68 -6.01 18.27 4.47
C GLY A 68 -6.02 17.88 5.96
N ASP A 69 -4.95 18.14 6.68
CA ASP A 69 -4.88 18.13 8.16
C ASP A 69 -5.17 16.76 8.82
N MET A 70 -5.50 15.73 8.01
CA MET A 70 -6.24 14.53 8.42
C MET A 70 -5.67 13.28 7.73
N CYS A 71 -4.35 13.17 7.59
CA CYS A 71 -3.75 11.88 7.25
C CYS A 71 -3.96 10.96 8.46
N ILE A 72 -5.00 10.13 8.43
CA ILE A 72 -5.27 9.12 9.46
C ILE A 72 -4.35 7.94 9.13
N PRO A 73 -3.30 7.69 9.94
CA PRO A 73 -2.44 6.56 9.72
C PRO A 73 -3.25 5.27 9.85
N MET A 74 -3.09 4.38 8.88
CA MET A 74 -3.71 3.06 8.92
C MET A 74 -3.08 2.19 10.01
N ASP A 75 -3.91 1.41 10.70
CA ASP A 75 -3.43 0.40 11.64
C ASP A 75 -2.60 -0.68 10.91
N PRO A 76 -1.47 -1.15 11.46
CA PRO A 76 -0.66 -2.18 10.80
C PRO A 76 -1.40 -3.49 10.49
N GLU A 77 -2.39 -3.89 11.30
CA GLU A 77 -3.22 -5.06 11.01
C GLU A 77 -4.13 -4.81 9.81
N ASP A 78 -4.68 -3.60 9.69
CA ASP A 78 -5.50 -3.18 8.55
C ASP A 78 -4.68 -3.14 7.27
N PHE A 79 -3.42 -2.69 7.34
CA PHE A 79 -2.50 -2.72 6.20
C PHE A 79 -2.21 -4.16 5.75
N LYS A 80 -1.92 -5.07 6.69
CA LYS A 80 -1.74 -6.49 6.36
C LYS A 80 -3.01 -7.09 5.77
N ASN A 81 -4.18 -6.76 6.31
CA ASN A 81 -5.47 -7.24 5.79
C ASN A 81 -5.68 -6.73 4.36
N LEU A 82 -5.45 -5.44 4.11
CA LEU A 82 -5.53 -4.82 2.79
C LEU A 82 -4.62 -5.54 1.78
N CYS A 83 -3.33 -5.70 2.10
CA CYS A 83 -2.38 -6.41 1.24
C CYS A 83 -2.83 -7.83 0.90
N ASN A 84 -3.45 -8.54 1.84
CA ASN A 84 -4.02 -9.87 1.60
C ASN A 84 -5.24 -9.81 0.66
N ILE A 85 -6.15 -8.86 0.87
CA ILE A 85 -7.35 -8.69 0.03
C ILE A 85 -6.97 -8.39 -1.41
N ILE A 86 -5.99 -7.52 -1.64
CA ILE A 86 -5.58 -7.14 -3.00
C ILE A 86 -4.55 -8.10 -3.62
N CYS A 87 -4.07 -9.09 -2.86
CA CYS A 87 -3.01 -10.02 -3.28
C CYS A 87 -1.68 -9.33 -3.62
N GLN A 88 -1.25 -8.42 -2.75
CA GLN A 88 0.01 -7.71 -2.88
C GLN A 88 1.18 -8.65 -2.63
N ASP A 89 2.11 -8.76 -3.58
CA ASP A 89 3.22 -9.73 -3.54
C ASP A 89 4.40 -9.24 -2.67
N SER A 90 4.46 -7.94 -2.38
CA SER A 90 5.49 -7.31 -1.55
C SER A 90 4.99 -6.03 -0.87
N VAL A 91 5.46 -5.76 0.34
CA VAL A 91 5.16 -4.52 1.07
C VAL A 91 6.38 -3.62 1.15
N MET A 92 6.18 -2.30 1.04
CA MET A 92 7.19 -1.31 1.36
C MET A 92 7.03 -0.92 2.83
N ILE A 93 8.14 -0.90 3.57
CA ILE A 93 8.18 -0.40 4.94
C ILE A 93 9.21 0.74 4.93
N GLU A 94 8.75 1.95 5.23
CA GLU A 94 9.62 3.11 5.39
C GLU A 94 9.95 3.28 6.88
N GLU A 95 11.23 3.26 7.20
CA GLU A 95 11.73 3.76 8.48
C GLU A 95 12.05 5.24 8.30
N PHE A 96 11.35 6.11 9.03
CA PHE A 96 11.76 7.50 9.15
C PHE A 96 12.76 7.58 10.32
N PRO A 97 14.06 7.80 10.07
CA PRO A 97 14.96 8.14 11.15
C PRO A 97 14.50 9.48 11.72
N PHE A 98 13.91 9.46 12.92
CA PHE A 98 13.77 10.68 13.70
C PHE A 98 15.18 11.25 13.86
N MET A 99 15.40 12.48 13.39
CA MET A 99 16.61 13.23 13.72
C MET A 99 16.74 13.23 15.25
N GLN A 100 17.75 12.52 15.76
CA GLN A 100 18.17 12.61 17.15
C GLN A 100 18.89 13.93 17.39
#